data_AF-A0A7Y2NF73-F1
#
_entry.id   AF-A0A7Y2NF73-F1
#
_cell.length_a   1.000
_cell.length_b   1.000
_cell.length_c   1.000
_cell.angle_alpha   90.00
_cell.angle_beta   90.00
_cell.angle_gamma   90.00
#
_symmetry.space_group_name_H-M   'P 1'
#
loop_
_entity.id
_entity.type
_entity.pdbx_description
1 polymer ?
#
loop_
_entity_poly.entity_id
_entity_poly.type
_entity_poly.pdbx_seq_one_letter_code
_entity_poly.pdbx_strand_id
1 'polypeptide(L)'
;MRDQLEETLEAEQHAAQATAIRTSTLRDRLIELSDRARPVAIHTASDIHTGVIAGVGVDYLVLATGRGSRLLSLHHVIGCEETR
;
A
#
# COMPACT_ATOMS: atom_id res chain seq x y z
N MET A 1 21.70 -20.67 -24.52
CA MET A 1 22.28 -19.96 -23.35
C MET A 1 21.46 -18.73 -22.97
N ARG A 2 21.12 -17.82 -23.92
CA ARG A 2 20.24 -16.67 -23.64
C ARG A 2 18.83 -17.10 -23.21
N ASP A 3 18.25 -18.06 -23.92
CA ASP A 3 16.89 -18.55 -23.62
C ASP A 3 16.79 -19.21 -22.24
N GLN A 4 17.82 -19.95 -21.83
CA GLN A 4 17.91 -20.52 -20.46
C GLN A 4 18.04 -19.43 -19.38
N LEU A 5 18.78 -18.35 -19.67
CA LEU A 5 18.92 -17.24 -18.73
C LEU A 5 17.61 -16.44 -18.62
N GLU A 6 16.87 -16.31 -19.71
CA GLU A 6 15.57 -15.65 -19.76
C GLU A 6 14.49 -16.46 -19.02
N GLU A 7 14.43 -17.77 -19.25
CA GLU A 7 13.55 -18.69 -18.52
C GLU A 7 13.87 -18.71 -17.00
N THR A 8 15.15 -18.67 -16.64
CA THR A 8 15.56 -18.57 -15.23
C THR A 8 15.14 -17.24 -14.62
N LEU A 9 15.32 -16.13 -15.33
CA LEU A 9 14.92 -14.81 -14.86
C LEU A 9 13.41 -14.70 -14.66
N GLU A 10 12.61 -15.25 -15.58
CA GLU A 10 11.15 -15.30 -15.44
C GLU A 10 10.74 -16.13 -14.22
N ALA A 11 11.36 -17.28 -14.00
CA ALA A 11 11.10 -18.11 -12.83
C ALA A 11 11.46 -17.40 -11.52
N GLU A 12 12.60 -16.70 -11.47
CA GLU A 12 13.02 -15.90 -10.32
C GLU A 12 12.06 -14.74 -10.03
N GLN A 13 11.62 -14.01 -11.06
CA GLN A 13 10.65 -12.93 -10.91
C GLN A 13 9.31 -13.43 -10.36
N HIS A 14 8.80 -14.55 -10.87
CA HIS A 14 7.58 -15.18 -10.35
C HIS A 14 7.73 -15.60 -8.89
N ALA A 15 8.87 -16.20 -8.52
CA ALA A 15 9.16 -16.60 -7.14
C ALA A 15 9.25 -15.37 -6.21
N ALA A 16 9.91 -14.30 -6.66
CA ALA A 16 10.02 -13.04 -5.93
C ALA A 16 8.64 -12.39 -5.73
N GLN A 17 7.81 -12.34 -6.77
CA GLN A 17 6.46 -11.78 -6.68
C GLN A 17 5.55 -12.59 -5.75
N ALA A 18 5.58 -13.93 -5.83
CA ALA A 18 4.83 -14.78 -4.93
C ALA A 18 5.26 -14.60 -3.46
N THR A 19 6.55 -14.40 -3.23
CA THR A 19 7.09 -14.10 -1.90
C THR A 19 6.62 -12.73 -1.42
N ALA A 20 6.75 -11.70 -2.25
CA ALA A 20 6.32 -10.34 -1.94
C ALA A 20 4.83 -10.28 -1.57
N ILE A 21 3.95 -10.99 -2.29
CA ILE A 21 2.51 -11.07 -1.94
C ILE A 21 2.33 -11.66 -0.53
N ARG A 22 3.06 -12.72 -0.20
CA ARG A 22 2.95 -13.42 1.10
C ARG A 22 3.56 -12.64 2.25
N THR A 23 4.54 -11.78 1.98
CA THR A 23 5.24 -11.00 3.01
C THR A 23 4.80 -9.54 3.08
N SER A 24 4.00 -9.06 2.12
CA SER A 24 3.55 -7.68 2.09
C SER A 24 2.73 -7.35 3.33
N THR A 25 3.08 -6.26 3.99
CA THR A 25 2.34 -5.73 5.12
C THR A 25 1.35 -4.67 4.64
N LEU A 26 0.36 -4.36 5.49
CA LEU A 26 -0.53 -3.22 5.26
C LEU A 26 0.27 -1.92 5.09
N ARG A 27 1.38 -1.76 5.85
CA ARG A 27 2.24 -0.58 5.74
C ARG A 27 2.88 -0.48 4.36
N ASP A 28 3.43 -1.58 3.84
CA ASP A 28 4.04 -1.61 2.50
C ASP A 28 3.01 -1.19 1.45
N ARG A 29 1.78 -1.71 1.58
CA ARG A 29 0.69 -1.33 0.69
C ARG A 29 0.31 0.15 0.78
N LEU A 30 0.30 0.73 1.97
CA LEU A 30 0.01 2.16 2.15
C LEU A 30 1.13 3.04 1.57
N ILE A 31 2.40 2.60 1.63
CA ILE A 31 3.52 3.31 0.99
C ILE A 31 3.33 3.31 -0.52
N GLU A 32 3.02 2.16 -1.14
CA GLU A 32 2.72 2.07 -2.57
C GLU A 32 1.59 3.01 -2.99
N LEU A 33 0.53 3.09 -2.19
CA LEU A 33 -0.61 3.96 -2.46
C LEU A 33 -0.26 5.45 -2.28
N SER A 34 0.61 5.76 -1.31
CA SER A 34 1.16 7.10 -1.11
C SER A 34 1.96 7.56 -2.33
N ASP A 35 2.82 6.70 -2.87
CA ASP A 35 3.66 7.01 -4.04
C ASP A 35 2.83 7.26 -5.31
N ARG A 36 1.69 6.58 -5.44
CA ARG A 36 0.75 6.78 -6.55
C ARG A 36 -0.02 8.09 -6.45
N ALA A 37 -0.11 8.69 -5.26
CA ALA A 37 -0.86 9.92 -4.98
C ALA A 37 -2.32 9.88 -5.45
N ARG A 38 -2.97 8.72 -5.34
CA ARG A 38 -4.37 8.51 -5.75
C ARG A 38 -5.33 8.56 -4.56
N PRO A 39 -6.60 8.92 -4.80
CA PRO A 39 -7.64 8.81 -3.79
C PRO A 39 -7.80 7.37 -3.28
N VAL A 40 -7.84 7.21 -1.96
CA VAL A 40 -8.03 5.95 -1.26
C VAL A 40 -9.12 6.10 -0.21
N ALA A 41 -9.76 4.99 0.12
CA ALA A 41 -10.56 4.83 1.32
C ALA A 41 -9.75 4.00 2.34
N ILE A 42 -9.57 4.56 3.53
CA ILE A 42 -8.94 3.90 4.68
C ILE A 42 -10.05 3.46 5.62
N HIS A 43 -10.13 2.15 5.86
CA HIS A 43 -11.09 1.57 6.78
C HIS A 43 -10.48 1.48 8.16
N THR A 44 -11.14 2.07 9.15
CA THR A 44 -10.82 1.89 10.56
C THR A 44 -11.92 1.10 11.25
N ALA A 45 -11.71 0.72 12.51
CA ALA A 45 -12.72 0.02 13.30
C ALA A 45 -14.04 0.81 13.45
N SER A 46 -14.02 2.13 13.29
CA SER A 46 -15.17 3.00 13.61
C SER A 46 -15.68 3.84 12.44
N ASP A 47 -14.86 4.05 11.41
CA ASP A 47 -15.17 4.99 10.33
C ASP A 47 -14.37 4.68 9.05
N ILE A 48 -14.79 5.26 7.94
CA ILE A 48 -14.09 5.23 6.65
C ILE A 48 -13.57 6.63 6.34
N HIS A 49 -12.28 6.74 6.07
CA HIS A 49 -11.63 8.00 5.75
C HIS A 49 -11.19 8.02 4.30
N THR A 50 -11.71 8.97 3.52
CA THR A 50 -11.37 9.12 2.11
C THR A 50 -10.43 10.31 1.90
N GLY A 51 -9.43 10.13 1.05
CA GLY A 51 -8.44 11.16 0.75
C GLY A 51 -7.23 10.60 0.00
N VAL A 52 -6.17 11.40 -0.10
CA VAL A 52 -4.88 10.97 -0.67
C VAL A 52 -3.90 10.76 0.46
N ILE A 53 -3.14 9.67 0.44
CA ILE A 53 -2.10 9.44 1.44
C ILE A 53 -0.96 10.43 1.16
N ALA A 54 -0.72 11.33 2.11
CA ALA A 54 0.35 12.32 2.04
C ALA A 54 1.66 11.83 2.68
N GLY A 55 1.59 10.77 3.49
CA GLY A 55 2.78 10.13 4.05
C GLY A 55 2.44 8.95 4.95
N VAL A 56 3.38 8.02 5.09
CA VAL A 56 3.28 6.84 5.94
C VAL A 56 4.47 6.81 6.90
N GLY A 57 4.18 6.91 8.19
CA GLY A 57 5.15 6.80 9.27
C GLY A 57 5.38 5.35 9.70
N VAL A 58 5.99 5.17 10.86
CA VAL A 58 6.23 3.83 11.44
C VAL A 58 4.93 3.19 11.92
N ASP A 59 4.08 3.97 12.58
CA ASP A 59 2.87 3.54 13.28
C ASP A 59 1.65 4.43 12.96
N TYR A 60 1.81 5.37 12.02
CA TYR A 60 0.75 6.27 11.57
C TYR A 60 0.76 6.48 10.06
N LEU A 61 -0.33 7.03 9.53
CA LEU A 61 -0.41 7.59 8.18
C LEU A 61 -1.03 8.99 8.23
N VAL A 62 -0.67 9.83 7.25
CA VAL A 62 -1.25 11.15 7.05
C VAL A 62 -2.13 11.10 5.80
N LEU A 63 -3.42 11.37 5.98
CA LEU A 63 -4.41 11.42 4.91
C LEU A 63 -4.76 12.88 4.61
N ALA A 64 -4.42 13.35 3.42
CA ALA A 64 -4.88 14.63 2.90
C ALA A 64 -6.31 14.50 2.38
N THR A 65 -7.21 15.31 2.93
CA THR A 65 -8.62 15.38 2.56
C THR A 65 -8.94 16.77 2.04
N GLY A 66 -10.11 16.95 1.41
CA GLY A 66 -10.57 18.29 1.01
C GLY A 66 -10.76 19.28 2.18
N ARG A 67 -10.74 18.80 3.43
CA ARG A 67 -10.88 19.60 4.66
C ARG A 67 -9.56 19.82 5.41
N GLY A 68 -8.44 19.36 4.87
CA GLY A 68 -7.12 19.39 5.51
C GLY A 68 -6.54 17.99 5.72
N SER A 69 -5.48 17.89 6.52
CA SER A 69 -4.80 16.62 6.81
C SER A 69 -5.31 15.96 8.08
N ARG A 70 -5.44 14.64 8.07
CA ARG A 70 -5.75 13.81 9.25
C ARG A 70 -4.63 12.81 9.48
N LEU A 71 -4.23 12.65 10.74
CA LEU A 71 -3.30 11.61 11.16
C LEU A 71 -4.08 10.41 11.71
N LEU A 72 -3.80 9.21 11.22
CA LEU A 72 -4.44 7.96 11.64
C LEU A 72 -3.38 6.99 12.14
N SER A 73 -3.64 6.33 13.27
CA SER A 73 -2.77 5.25 13.75
C SER A 73 -2.98 3.98 12.92
N LEU A 74 -1.89 3.34 12.50
CA LEU A 74 -1.93 2.08 11.75
C LEU A 74 -2.56 0.95 12.56
N HIS A 75 -2.47 0.99 13.90
CA HIS A 75 -3.12 0.02 14.78
C HIS A 75 -4.64 0.01 14.67
N HIS A 76 -5.25 1.09 14.18
CA HIS A 76 -6.70 1.19 13.98
C HIS A 76 -7.11 0.95 12.53
N VAL A 77 -6.15 0.82 11.60
CA VAL A 77 -6.45 0.56 10.19
C VAL A 77 -6.66 -0.93 9.99
N ILE A 78 -7.83 -1.28 9.50
CA ILE A 78 -8.23 -2.66 9.22
C ILE A 78 -8.16 -2.98 7.72
N GLY A 79 -8.09 -1.97 6.86
CA GLY A 79 -7.95 -2.15 5.41
C GLY A 79 -7.84 -0.83 4.65
N CYS A 80 -7.49 -0.94 3.37
CA CYS A 80 -7.46 0.19 2.45
C CYS A 80 -7.87 -0.25 1.04
N GLU A 81 -8.57 0.62 0.32
CA GLU A 81 -8.93 0.42 -1.08
C GLU A 81 -8.65 1.69 -1.90
N GLU A 82 -8.23 1.50 -3.14
CA GLU A 82 -8.08 2.60 -4.10
C GLU A 82 -9.47 2.96 -4.64
N THR A 83 -9.84 4.23 -4.53
CA THR A 83 -11.14 4.73 -5.05
C THR A 83 -10.94 5.22 -6.48
N ARG A 84 -11.84 4.81 -7.38
CA ARG A 84 -11.82 5.17 -8.80
C ARG A 84 -12.11 6.64 -9.06
#